data_AF-A0A7G8DI06-F1
#
_entry.id   AF-A0A7G8DI06-F1
#
_cell.length_a   1.000
_cell.length_b   1.000
_cell.length_c   1.000
_cell.angle_alpha   90.00
_cell.angle_beta   90.00
_cell.angle_gamma   90.00
#
_symmetry.space_group_name_H-M   'P 1'
#
loop_
_entity.id
_entity.type
_entity.pdbx_description
1 polymer ?
#
loop_
_entity_poly.entity_id
_entity_poly.type
_entity_poly.pdbx_seq_one_letter_code
_entity_poly.pdbx_strand_id
1 'polypeptide(L)'
;MDGRTIASGNNNDRIDIRAGAINRGGYAEATGLNNSTVATAAGNDSVGIHAHARGMSTNAWAMRNSTLDVGPGNDKVDLRAVTRAGAFDPAYGMDNSSFTSGQGRDKLRINAIARGNTTDTIAAYGTLNSQINTGADNDKVHIRASASNRRGYAEAIGLDHSVLETETGDDVVRIHAHARGQNSNVWAMRNSILDVGPGEDSVEIRGNALNSTVRTGAGFDNVRITGLETKQLLVDTGAQDDVLTVDGGTEITYISGAGSDKLRLTRNYFTSLLQAKESQEQVGPIEEPMVQDLNGPVAETGPKAETNQFKPALADNSTSMDQEPKLNSQHLSEESHPQTNPGDPLMFVDFITGENGDSIDCDDILIGHGIGLNRQSIFEDGFLSFAQEGNDSTLYFDSDGFNQQDNDKVALVIFKDVQAADFSQHNLSSRIINKNDFLLSQENQQNQYPQSNPATETFTKSEGFNQAEIKPLITGLETDPILMSSNLQPANDQLNPFTTNPAIPGSETNPMLSNTDLQPSTQLI
;
A
#
# COMPACT_ATOMS: atom_id res chain seq x y z
N MET A 1 -10.87 24.34 18.45
CA MET A 1 -12.27 24.67 18.78
C MET A 1 -12.81 23.52 19.58
N ASP A 2 -13.43 23.79 20.74
CA ASP A 2 -13.83 22.76 21.69
C ASP A 2 -15.35 22.70 21.80
N GLY A 3 -15.95 21.52 21.60
CA GLY A 3 -17.38 21.28 21.84
C GLY A 3 -18.34 22.05 20.94
N ARG A 4 -17.95 22.37 19.69
CA ARG A 4 -18.77 23.19 18.79
C ARG A 4 -19.15 22.46 17.51
N THR A 5 -20.33 22.80 17.00
CA THR A 5 -20.76 22.46 15.64
C THR A 5 -20.64 23.70 14.77
N ILE A 6 -19.97 23.57 13.63
CA ILE A 6 -19.99 24.55 12.54
C ILE A 6 -20.77 23.90 11.41
N ALA A 7 -21.86 24.54 10.98
CA ALA A 7 -22.64 24.13 9.83
C ALA A 7 -22.65 25.28 8.82
N SER A 8 -22.33 25.00 7.56
CA SER A 8 -22.53 25.94 6.46
C SER A 8 -23.64 25.44 5.51
N GLY A 9 -23.89 26.18 4.42
CA GLY A 9 -25.10 26.00 3.60
C GLY A 9 -24.80 25.25 2.31
N ASN A 10 -25.77 25.16 1.39
CA ASN A 10 -25.57 24.42 0.12
C ASN A 10 -24.75 25.20 -0.95
N ASN A 11 -23.80 26.02 -0.55
CA ASN A 11 -22.97 26.82 -1.46
C ASN A 11 -21.51 26.39 -1.32
N ASN A 12 -20.67 26.81 -2.26
CA ASN A 12 -19.22 26.65 -2.10
C ASN A 12 -18.73 27.44 -0.89
N ASP A 13 -18.41 26.72 0.18
CA ASP A 13 -18.04 27.25 1.46
C ASP A 13 -16.53 27.16 1.68
N ARG A 14 -16.03 28.03 2.55
CA ARG A 14 -14.62 28.05 2.92
C ARG A 14 -14.47 28.18 4.42
N ILE A 15 -13.88 27.16 5.03
CA ILE A 15 -13.59 27.11 6.46
C ILE A 15 -12.07 27.03 6.64
N ASP A 16 -11.51 27.92 7.45
CA ASP A 16 -10.08 27.93 7.81
C ASP A 16 -9.95 28.04 9.34
N ILE A 17 -9.54 26.95 9.98
CA ILE A 17 -9.35 26.84 11.43
C ILE A 17 -7.86 26.73 11.70
N ARG A 18 -7.31 27.66 12.49
CA ARG A 18 -5.89 27.68 12.85
C ARG A 18 -5.70 27.76 14.34
N ALA A 19 -4.96 26.80 14.89
CA ALA A 19 -4.52 26.78 16.28
C ALA A 19 -3.00 26.94 16.34
N GLY A 20 -2.53 27.76 17.29
CA GLY A 20 -1.11 28.03 17.46
C GLY A 20 -0.74 28.13 18.95
N ALA A 21 0.30 27.42 19.36
CA ALA A 21 0.84 27.48 20.72
C ALA A 21 2.36 27.58 20.70
N ILE A 22 2.91 28.52 21.49
CA ILE A 22 4.36 28.70 21.60
C ILE A 22 4.74 28.82 23.07
N ASN A 23 5.56 27.90 23.57
CA ASN A 23 6.09 27.92 24.93
C ASN A 23 7.55 27.43 24.94
N ARG A 24 8.51 28.34 24.75
CA ARG A 24 9.93 28.00 24.52
C ARG A 24 10.58 27.15 25.61
N GLY A 25 10.12 27.25 26.86
CA GLY A 25 10.68 26.53 28.00
C GLY A 25 9.73 25.51 28.62
N GLY A 26 8.55 25.32 28.04
CA GLY A 26 7.51 24.49 28.64
C GLY A 26 6.66 23.75 27.62
N TYR A 27 5.49 23.35 28.07
CA TYR A 27 4.50 22.62 27.28
C TYR A 27 3.71 23.56 26.36
N ALA A 28 3.56 23.18 25.09
CA ALA A 28 2.72 23.88 24.11
C ALA A 28 1.81 22.89 23.37
N GLU A 29 0.51 23.12 23.45
CA GLU A 29 -0.51 22.28 22.81
C GLU A 29 -1.34 23.12 21.84
N ALA A 30 -1.50 22.64 20.61
CA ALA A 30 -2.35 23.26 19.60
C ALA A 30 -3.31 22.25 19.02
N THR A 31 -4.62 22.52 19.12
CA THR A 31 -5.65 21.65 18.56
C THR A 31 -6.57 22.45 17.65
N GLY A 32 -6.62 22.09 16.37
CA GLY A 32 -7.49 22.73 15.39
C GLY A 32 -8.96 22.49 15.72
N LEU A 33 -9.40 21.25 15.59
CA LEU A 33 -10.73 20.77 15.94
C LEU A 33 -10.65 19.74 17.08
N ASN A 34 -11.42 19.95 18.15
CA ASN A 34 -11.39 19.15 19.36
C ASN A 34 -12.80 18.86 19.86
N ASN A 35 -13.20 17.60 20.01
CA ASN A 35 -14.55 17.24 20.46
C ASN A 35 -15.64 18.04 19.71
N SER A 36 -15.48 18.22 18.40
CA SER A 36 -16.26 19.19 17.62
C SER A 36 -16.65 18.61 16.26
N THR A 37 -17.65 19.23 15.64
CA THR A 37 -18.16 18.85 14.32
C THR A 37 -18.08 20.02 13.36
N VAL A 38 -17.62 19.76 12.14
CA VAL A 38 -17.74 20.68 11.00
C VAL A 38 -18.53 19.98 9.91
N ALA A 39 -19.56 20.63 9.39
CA ALA A 39 -20.43 20.13 8.32
C ALA A 39 -20.62 21.22 7.25
N THR A 40 -20.22 21.00 5.98
CA THR A 40 -20.38 22.03 4.93
C THR A 40 -21.57 21.84 3.97
N ALA A 41 -22.33 20.75 4.11
CA ALA A 41 -23.49 20.44 3.26
C ALA A 41 -23.09 20.31 1.78
N ALA A 42 -23.95 20.67 0.81
CA ALA A 42 -23.60 20.53 -0.60
C ALA A 42 -22.78 21.73 -1.11
N GLY A 43 -21.81 21.53 -1.99
CA GLY A 43 -21.00 22.63 -2.52
C GLY A 43 -19.61 22.15 -2.88
N ASN A 44 -18.85 22.91 -3.67
CA ASN A 44 -17.41 22.63 -3.83
C ASN A 44 -16.65 23.40 -2.74
N ASP A 45 -16.45 22.73 -1.62
CA ASP A 45 -16.01 23.32 -0.37
C ASP A 45 -14.49 23.26 -0.19
N SER A 46 -13.99 24.19 0.62
CA SER A 46 -12.59 24.18 1.00
C SER A 46 -12.42 24.33 2.50
N VAL A 47 -11.95 23.25 3.14
CA VAL A 47 -11.72 23.20 4.57
C VAL A 47 -10.22 23.04 4.87
N GLY A 48 -9.66 24.00 5.60
CA GLY A 48 -8.31 23.96 6.13
C GLY A 48 -8.34 23.89 7.66
N ILE A 49 -7.71 22.88 8.26
CA ILE A 49 -7.58 22.78 9.71
C ILE A 49 -6.13 22.58 10.07
N HIS A 50 -5.51 23.61 10.65
CA HIS A 50 -4.07 23.64 10.93
C HIS A 50 -3.80 23.82 12.42
N ALA A 51 -2.88 23.02 12.95
CA ALA A 51 -2.38 23.13 14.31
C ALA A 51 -0.86 23.24 14.32
N HIS A 52 -0.36 24.22 15.07
CA HIS A 52 1.06 24.54 15.17
C HIS A 52 1.51 24.69 16.61
N ALA A 53 2.32 23.76 17.12
CA ALA A 53 2.90 23.87 18.46
C ALA A 53 4.42 24.01 18.42
N ARG A 54 4.99 24.87 19.28
CA ARG A 54 6.44 25.03 19.44
C ARG A 54 6.81 25.18 20.90
N GLY A 55 7.69 24.35 21.43
CA GLY A 55 8.07 24.44 22.83
C GLY A 55 9.17 23.48 23.25
N MET A 56 9.29 23.23 24.55
CA MET A 56 10.15 22.16 25.04
C MET A 56 9.46 20.81 24.83
N SER A 57 8.20 20.70 25.24
CA SER A 57 7.32 19.58 24.91
C SER A 57 6.13 20.10 24.12
N THR A 58 5.74 19.42 23.05
CA THR A 58 4.64 19.88 22.19
C THR A 58 3.67 18.77 21.87
N ASN A 59 2.41 19.15 21.65
CA ASN A 59 1.44 18.31 20.96
C ASN A 59 0.71 19.18 19.93
N ALA A 60 0.49 18.65 18.72
CA ALA A 60 -0.44 19.28 17.78
C ALA A 60 -1.38 18.27 17.15
N TRP A 61 -2.66 18.63 17.10
CA TRP A 61 -3.71 17.87 16.44
C TRP A 61 -4.42 18.77 15.43
N ALA A 62 -4.46 18.40 14.16
CA ALA A 62 -5.38 19.09 13.26
C ALA A 62 -6.82 18.76 13.68
N MET A 63 -7.13 17.46 13.87
CA MET A 63 -8.39 16.99 14.42
C MET A 63 -8.14 15.99 15.57
N ARG A 64 -8.93 16.13 16.65
CA ARG A 64 -8.94 15.23 17.80
C ARG A 64 -10.38 14.98 18.25
N ASN A 65 -10.80 13.73 18.39
CA ASN A 65 -12.15 13.37 18.86
C ASN A 65 -13.26 14.12 18.08
N SER A 66 -13.09 14.30 16.78
CA SER A 66 -13.90 15.25 16.01
C SER A 66 -14.41 14.62 14.73
N THR A 67 -15.45 15.24 14.16
CA THR A 67 -16.03 14.85 12.89
C THR A 67 -15.94 15.99 11.89
N LEU A 68 -15.48 15.70 10.68
CA LEU A 68 -15.51 16.61 9.55
C LEU A 68 -16.30 15.95 8.42
N ASP A 69 -17.43 16.52 8.07
CA ASP A 69 -18.29 16.11 6.96
C ASP A 69 -18.32 17.27 5.96
N VAL A 70 -17.76 17.11 4.77
CA VAL A 70 -17.79 18.18 3.75
C VAL A 70 -18.97 18.06 2.80
N GLY A 71 -19.76 16.99 2.90
CA GLY A 71 -20.95 16.77 2.09
C GLY A 71 -20.68 16.74 0.58
N PRO A 72 -21.72 16.59 -0.27
CA PRO A 72 -21.49 16.33 -1.68
C PRO A 72 -20.96 17.54 -2.46
N GLY A 73 -19.99 17.30 -3.32
CA GLY A 73 -19.35 18.27 -4.21
C GLY A 73 -17.91 17.87 -4.51
N ASN A 74 -17.13 18.76 -5.15
CA ASN A 74 -15.71 18.51 -5.37
C ASN A 74 -14.89 19.31 -4.36
N ASP A 75 -14.60 18.66 -3.25
CA ASP A 75 -14.09 19.30 -2.06
C ASP A 75 -12.57 19.25 -1.96
N LYS A 76 -12.06 20.18 -1.17
CA LYS A 76 -10.65 20.27 -0.88
C LYS A 76 -10.41 20.44 0.61
N VAL A 77 -9.84 19.40 1.20
CA VAL A 77 -9.59 19.31 2.63
C VAL A 77 -8.10 19.22 2.91
N ASP A 78 -7.62 20.09 3.79
CA ASP A 78 -6.21 20.15 4.20
C ASP A 78 -6.08 20.13 5.72
N LEU A 79 -5.74 18.97 6.26
CA LEU A 79 -5.50 18.74 7.67
C LEU A 79 -3.99 18.76 7.94
N ARG A 80 -3.54 19.65 8.83
CA ARG A 80 -2.11 19.81 9.08
C ARG A 80 -1.79 19.99 10.54
N ALA A 81 -1.01 19.08 11.10
CA ALA A 81 -0.37 19.23 12.40
C ALA A 81 1.13 19.43 12.22
N VAL A 82 1.67 20.47 12.84
CA VAL A 82 3.10 20.71 12.87
C VAL A 82 3.55 21.00 14.28
N THR A 83 4.65 20.37 14.63
CA THR A 83 5.26 20.58 15.92
C THR A 83 6.77 20.80 15.83
N ARG A 84 7.29 21.47 16.86
CA ARG A 84 8.73 21.76 17.03
C ARG A 84 9.09 21.71 18.50
N ALA A 85 9.61 20.59 18.98
CA ALA A 85 10.00 20.41 20.37
C ALA A 85 11.51 20.47 20.64
N GLY A 86 11.83 20.70 21.92
CA GLY A 86 13.15 20.47 22.51
C GLY A 86 13.29 19.14 23.26
N ALA A 87 12.18 18.43 23.51
CA ALA A 87 12.08 17.18 24.27
C ALA A 87 11.11 16.17 23.60
N PHE A 88 9.81 16.27 23.86
CA PHE A 88 8.80 15.31 23.37
C PHE A 88 7.82 15.96 22.40
N ASP A 89 7.41 15.22 21.36
CA ASP A 89 6.65 15.83 20.27
C ASP A 89 5.85 14.91 19.34
N PRO A 90 4.56 14.65 19.60
CA PRO A 90 3.71 14.07 18.58
C PRO A 90 2.90 15.14 17.81
N ALA A 91 2.90 14.98 16.48
CA ALA A 91 1.99 15.66 15.57
C ALA A 91 0.96 14.66 15.02
N TYR A 92 -0.32 14.99 15.08
CA TYR A 92 -1.42 14.15 14.60
C TYR A 92 -2.23 14.88 13.54
N GLY A 93 -2.31 14.32 12.33
CA GLY A 93 -3.26 14.82 11.33
C GLY A 93 -4.68 14.58 11.81
N MET A 94 -5.01 13.35 12.16
CA MET A 94 -6.27 12.96 12.79
C MET A 94 -6.01 11.97 13.94
N ASP A 95 -6.71 12.16 15.06
CA ASP A 95 -6.66 11.26 16.21
C ASP A 95 -8.08 11.02 16.74
N ASN A 96 -8.50 9.75 16.79
CA ASN A 96 -9.84 9.34 17.19
C ASN A 96 -10.94 10.18 16.53
N SER A 97 -10.82 10.40 15.21
CA SER A 97 -11.66 11.33 14.47
C SER A 97 -12.23 10.68 13.21
N SER A 98 -13.29 11.28 12.66
CA SER A 98 -13.90 10.84 11.41
C SER A 98 -13.89 11.94 10.35
N PHE A 99 -13.70 11.53 9.10
CA PHE A 99 -13.80 12.36 7.92
C PHE A 99 -14.72 11.72 6.87
N THR A 100 -15.63 12.51 6.30
CA THR A 100 -16.50 12.11 5.18
C THR A 100 -16.58 13.23 4.14
N SER A 101 -16.49 12.91 2.85
CA SER A 101 -16.75 13.88 1.76
C SER A 101 -17.88 13.50 0.79
N GLY A 102 -18.39 12.27 0.80
CA GLY A 102 -19.66 11.98 0.12
C GLY A 102 -19.50 11.81 -1.39
N GLN A 103 -20.24 12.55 -2.22
CA GLN A 103 -20.20 12.34 -3.67
C GLN A 103 -19.43 13.47 -4.33
N GLY A 104 -18.48 13.15 -5.19
CA GLY A 104 -17.76 14.07 -6.06
C GLY A 104 -16.24 13.89 -5.98
N ARG A 105 -15.49 14.62 -6.80
CA ARG A 105 -14.04 14.38 -6.95
C ARG A 105 -13.25 15.14 -5.90
N ASP A 106 -13.00 14.50 -4.79
CA ASP A 106 -12.45 15.12 -3.60
C ASP A 106 -10.94 15.05 -3.50
N LYS A 107 -10.40 15.98 -2.71
CA LYS A 107 -8.97 16.06 -2.42
C LYS A 107 -8.75 16.18 -0.94
N LEU A 108 -8.36 15.07 -0.33
CA LEU A 108 -7.94 15.02 1.06
C LEU A 108 -6.42 15.02 1.18
N ARG A 109 -5.88 16.02 1.89
CA ARG A 109 -4.48 16.04 2.29
C ARG A 109 -4.36 16.05 3.81
N ILE A 110 -3.65 15.07 4.35
CA ILE A 110 -3.32 14.98 5.77
C ILE A 110 -1.80 15.04 5.92
N ASN A 111 -1.32 15.96 6.74
CA ASN A 111 0.11 16.19 6.90
C ASN A 111 0.48 16.40 8.37
N ALA A 112 1.11 15.38 8.96
CA ALA A 112 1.67 15.42 10.30
C ALA A 112 3.20 15.59 10.20
N ILE A 113 3.72 16.67 10.80
CA ILE A 113 5.15 16.99 10.76
C ILE A 113 5.64 17.27 12.17
N ALA A 114 6.50 16.39 12.69
CA ALA A 114 7.15 16.58 13.98
C ALA A 114 8.66 16.76 13.84
N ARG A 115 9.22 17.71 14.59
CA ARG A 115 10.65 18.06 14.49
C ARG A 115 11.23 18.36 15.87
N GLY A 116 12.33 17.69 16.20
CA GLY A 116 13.05 17.94 17.43
C GLY A 116 14.55 17.77 17.31
N ASN A 117 15.24 18.15 18.38
CA ASN A 117 16.67 17.93 18.56
C ASN A 117 16.92 17.49 20.01
N THR A 118 16.40 16.31 20.33
CA THR A 118 16.29 15.75 21.68
C THR A 118 16.75 14.30 21.69
N THR A 119 17.03 13.76 22.88
CA THR A 119 17.25 12.34 23.10
C THR A 119 15.95 11.54 23.21
N ASP A 120 14.82 12.20 23.44
CA ASP A 120 13.50 11.55 23.57
C ASP A 120 12.89 11.20 22.19
N THR A 121 11.62 10.79 22.16
CA THR A 121 10.87 10.47 20.95
C THR A 121 10.19 11.70 20.34
N ILE A 122 10.33 11.83 19.02
CA ILE A 122 9.55 12.73 18.17
C ILE A 122 8.69 11.85 17.26
N ALA A 123 7.38 12.05 17.25
CA ALA A 123 6.45 11.20 16.53
C ALA A 123 5.53 11.99 15.59
N ALA A 124 5.17 11.42 14.44
CA ALA A 124 4.19 11.99 13.54
C ALA A 124 3.22 10.89 13.11
N TYR A 125 1.92 11.14 13.27
CA TYR A 125 0.86 10.23 12.88
C TYR A 125 -0.02 10.95 11.87
N GLY A 126 -0.13 10.43 10.65
CA GLY A 126 -1.08 10.92 9.66
C GLY A 126 -2.48 10.77 10.22
N THR A 127 -2.87 9.54 10.54
CA THR A 127 -4.08 9.20 11.26
C THR A 127 -3.79 8.18 12.36
N LEU A 128 -4.53 8.29 13.46
CA LEU A 128 -4.50 7.34 14.57
C LEU A 128 -5.93 7.06 15.03
N ASN A 129 -6.32 5.78 15.11
CA ASN A 129 -7.66 5.35 15.55
C ASN A 129 -8.79 6.10 14.83
N SER A 130 -8.63 6.39 13.55
CA SER A 130 -9.52 7.30 12.81
C SER A 130 -10.14 6.62 11.60
N GLN A 131 -11.24 7.20 11.13
CA GLN A 131 -11.98 6.74 9.94
C GLN A 131 -11.99 7.83 8.88
N ILE A 132 -11.69 7.45 7.66
CA ILE A 132 -11.74 8.31 6.48
C ILE A 132 -12.60 7.59 5.44
N ASN A 133 -13.62 8.28 4.94
CA ASN A 133 -14.41 7.84 3.80
C ASN A 133 -14.50 9.03 2.83
N THR A 134 -13.97 8.93 1.62
CA THR A 134 -14.13 10.01 0.61
C THR A 134 -15.41 9.87 -0.20
N GLY A 135 -16.04 8.70 -0.13
CA GLY A 135 -17.30 8.39 -0.79
C GLY A 135 -17.06 8.03 -2.25
N ALA A 136 -17.95 8.38 -3.17
CA ALA A 136 -17.83 7.93 -4.56
C ALA A 136 -17.28 9.03 -5.49
N ASP A 137 -16.93 8.62 -6.71
CA ASP A 137 -16.21 9.37 -7.76
C ASP A 137 -14.69 9.38 -7.55
N ASN A 138 -13.95 9.89 -8.54
CA ASN A 138 -12.49 9.84 -8.56
C ASN A 138 -11.83 10.79 -7.54
N ASP A 139 -11.36 10.22 -6.43
CA ASP A 139 -10.80 10.90 -5.29
C ASP A 139 -9.27 10.88 -5.26
N LYS A 140 -8.73 11.83 -4.48
CA LYS A 140 -7.29 11.91 -4.22
C LYS A 140 -7.02 12.07 -2.75
N VAL A 141 -6.45 11.02 -2.16
CA VAL A 141 -6.03 11.03 -0.76
C VAL A 141 -4.51 10.99 -0.67
N HIS A 142 -3.95 11.95 0.06
CA HIS A 142 -2.52 11.97 0.38
C HIS A 142 -2.30 12.16 1.87
N ILE A 143 -1.83 11.10 2.51
CA ILE A 143 -1.48 11.08 3.92
C ILE A 143 0.03 11.06 4.04
N ARG A 144 0.57 12.03 4.78
CA ARG A 144 1.99 12.15 5.04
C ARG A 144 2.28 12.31 6.51
N ALA A 145 3.10 11.40 7.04
CA ALA A 145 3.71 11.51 8.34
C ALA A 145 5.22 11.73 8.21
N SER A 146 5.75 12.76 8.87
CA SER A 146 7.17 13.06 8.83
C SER A 146 7.71 13.44 10.20
N ALA A 147 8.60 12.63 10.75
CA ALA A 147 9.29 12.89 12.00
C ALA A 147 10.79 13.08 11.78
N SER A 148 11.38 14.08 12.44
CA SER A 148 12.83 14.26 12.41
C SER A 148 13.35 14.59 13.80
N ASN A 149 14.27 13.77 14.29
CA ASN A 149 14.90 13.96 15.58
C ASN A 149 16.41 13.77 15.51
N ARG A 150 17.18 14.86 15.60
CA ARG A 150 18.63 14.79 15.39
C ARG A 150 19.40 13.92 16.40
N ARG A 151 18.91 13.77 17.63
CA ARG A 151 19.66 13.18 18.76
C ARG A 151 18.98 11.97 19.40
N GLY A 152 17.84 11.55 18.89
CA GLY A 152 17.01 10.54 19.56
C GLY A 152 16.16 9.77 18.56
N TYR A 153 15.06 9.23 19.06
CA TYR A 153 14.14 8.39 18.30
C TYR A 153 13.18 9.24 17.46
N ALA A 154 12.90 8.81 16.24
CA ALA A 154 11.91 9.42 15.36
C ALA A 154 10.90 8.35 14.89
N GLU A 155 9.61 8.58 15.09
CA GLU A 155 8.54 7.69 14.64
C GLU A 155 7.64 8.41 13.63
N ALA A 156 7.37 7.80 12.49
CA ALA A 156 6.42 8.32 11.53
C ALA A 156 5.46 7.21 11.10
N ILE A 157 4.16 7.43 11.28
CA ILE A 157 3.11 6.49 10.88
C ILE A 157 2.06 7.16 10.01
N GLY A 158 1.82 6.64 8.80
CA GLY A 158 0.79 7.17 7.89
C GLY A 158 -0.62 6.89 8.41
N LEU A 159 -1.03 5.62 8.35
CA LEU A 159 -2.25 5.08 8.96
C LEU A 159 -1.90 4.17 10.14
N ASP A 160 -2.48 4.43 11.31
CA ASP A 160 -2.31 3.60 12.52
C ASP A 160 -3.66 3.24 13.12
N HIS A 161 -3.99 1.95 13.21
CA HIS A 161 -5.30 1.47 13.70
C HIS A 161 -6.47 2.21 13.04
N SER A 162 -6.33 2.52 11.75
CA SER A 162 -7.25 3.41 11.03
C SER A 162 -7.82 2.70 9.81
N VAL A 163 -8.95 3.22 9.34
CA VAL A 163 -9.62 2.76 8.12
C VAL A 163 -9.68 3.93 7.13
N LEU A 164 -9.34 3.65 5.88
CA LEU A 164 -9.50 4.56 4.75
C LEU A 164 -10.29 3.87 3.65
N GLU A 165 -11.41 4.49 3.27
CA GLU A 165 -12.34 4.02 2.23
C GLU A 165 -12.54 5.10 1.15
N THR A 166 -12.54 4.72 -0.12
CA THR A 166 -12.89 5.62 -1.26
C THR A 166 -14.04 5.08 -2.13
N GLU A 167 -14.82 4.12 -1.59
CA GLU A 167 -16.02 3.51 -2.18
C GLU A 167 -15.96 3.10 -3.67
N THR A 168 -16.18 4.00 -4.62
CA THR A 168 -16.18 3.68 -6.06
C THR A 168 -15.60 4.84 -6.85
N GLY A 169 -14.85 4.57 -7.90
CA GLY A 169 -14.24 5.61 -8.74
C GLY A 169 -12.78 5.29 -9.03
N ASP A 170 -12.16 5.97 -10.00
CA ASP A 170 -10.73 5.76 -10.26
C ASP A 170 -9.91 6.63 -9.31
N ASP A 171 -9.50 6.05 -8.18
CA ASP A 171 -8.94 6.73 -7.03
C ASP A 171 -7.43 6.75 -7.02
N VAL A 172 -6.88 7.76 -6.32
CA VAL A 172 -5.44 7.87 -6.11
C VAL A 172 -5.13 8.06 -4.64
N VAL A 173 -4.62 7.01 -4.02
CA VAL A 173 -4.24 7.00 -2.61
C VAL A 173 -2.72 6.93 -2.46
N ARG A 174 -2.16 7.90 -1.72
CA ARG A 174 -0.73 7.92 -1.37
C ARG A 174 -0.54 8.02 0.13
N ILE A 175 0.11 7.02 0.71
CA ILE A 175 0.41 6.97 2.15
C ILE A 175 1.93 6.95 2.32
N HIS A 176 2.46 8.03 2.87
CA HIS A 176 3.89 8.24 2.99
C HIS A 176 4.30 8.45 4.45
N ALA A 177 5.22 7.61 4.93
CA ALA A 177 5.87 7.79 6.22
C ALA A 177 7.37 8.04 6.03
N HIS A 178 7.92 8.98 6.79
CA HIS A 178 9.36 9.25 6.78
C HIS A 178 9.85 9.69 8.16
N ALA A 179 10.74 8.90 8.76
CA ALA A 179 11.40 9.26 10.00
C ALA A 179 12.91 9.36 9.81
N ARG A 180 13.53 10.34 10.47
CA ARG A 180 14.99 10.51 10.51
C ARG A 180 15.44 10.80 11.94
N GLY A 181 16.08 9.84 12.58
CA GLY A 181 16.72 10.02 13.89
C GLY A 181 17.99 9.19 14.08
N GLN A 182 18.49 9.12 15.32
CA GLN A 182 19.52 8.14 15.67
C GLN A 182 19.00 6.71 15.52
N ASN A 183 17.73 6.56 15.90
CA ASN A 183 16.90 5.40 15.63
C ASN A 183 15.61 5.93 14.96
N SER A 184 15.01 5.13 14.09
CA SER A 184 13.79 5.51 13.39
C SER A 184 12.83 4.35 13.27
N ASN A 185 11.54 4.66 13.33
CA ASN A 185 10.45 3.74 13.07
C ASN A 185 9.53 4.35 12.03
N VAL A 186 9.28 3.63 10.94
CA VAL A 186 8.58 4.15 9.77
C VAL A 186 7.53 3.15 9.33
N TRP A 187 6.26 3.49 9.50
CA TRP A 187 5.15 2.67 9.02
C TRP A 187 4.25 3.51 8.12
N ALA A 188 4.17 3.21 6.83
CA ALA A 188 3.12 3.81 6.03
C ALA A 188 1.74 3.34 6.56
N MET A 189 1.63 2.05 6.89
CA MET A 189 0.41 1.45 7.46
C MET A 189 0.76 0.52 8.63
N ARG A 190 -0.03 0.58 9.71
CA ARG A 190 0.07 -0.35 10.83
C ARG A 190 -1.31 -0.67 11.38
N ASN A 191 -1.65 -1.95 11.51
CA ASN A 191 -2.95 -2.38 12.04
C ASN A 191 -4.13 -1.70 11.35
N SER A 192 -4.01 -1.45 10.04
CA SER A 192 -4.91 -0.55 9.31
C SER A 192 -5.49 -1.21 8.06
N ILE A 193 -6.63 -0.68 7.61
CA ILE A 193 -7.31 -1.12 6.41
C ILE A 193 -7.33 0.05 5.43
N LEU A 194 -6.95 -0.24 4.18
CA LEU A 194 -7.15 0.60 3.02
C LEU A 194 -8.05 -0.16 2.05
N ASP A 195 -9.19 0.40 1.71
CA ASP A 195 -10.15 -0.17 0.76
C ASP A 195 -10.56 0.91 -0.24
N VAL A 196 -10.10 0.81 -1.49
CA VAL A 196 -10.44 1.82 -2.51
C VAL A 196 -11.68 1.45 -3.33
N GLY A 197 -12.22 0.24 -3.11
CA GLY A 197 -13.42 -0.24 -3.78
C GLY A 197 -13.30 -0.29 -5.31
N PRO A 198 -14.39 -0.43 -6.09
CA PRO A 198 -14.29 -0.60 -7.54
C PRO A 198 -13.90 0.67 -8.33
N GLY A 199 -12.98 0.52 -9.29
CA GLY A 199 -12.51 1.57 -10.21
C GLY A 199 -11.11 1.26 -10.73
N GLU A 200 -10.53 2.09 -11.59
CA GLU A 200 -9.11 1.95 -11.98
C GLU A 200 -8.19 2.66 -10.99
N ASP A 201 -7.76 1.96 -9.93
CA ASP A 201 -7.14 2.59 -8.79
C ASP A 201 -5.61 2.65 -8.82
N SER A 202 -5.06 3.66 -8.13
CA SER A 202 -3.63 3.80 -7.92
C SER A 202 -3.29 4.00 -6.45
N VAL A 203 -2.71 2.94 -5.86
CA VAL A 203 -2.29 2.90 -4.46
C VAL A 203 -0.77 2.90 -4.35
N GLU A 204 -0.24 3.86 -3.59
CA GLU A 204 1.18 3.95 -3.27
C GLU A 204 1.43 4.02 -1.76
N ILE A 205 2.12 3.01 -1.25
CA ILE A 205 2.52 2.87 0.16
C ILE A 205 4.04 3.05 0.22
N ARG A 206 4.52 4.18 0.77
CA ARG A 206 5.95 4.44 0.97
C ARG A 206 6.33 4.46 2.45
N GLY A 207 7.01 3.41 2.86
CA GLY A 207 7.31 3.08 4.26
C GLY A 207 6.75 1.71 4.60
N ASN A 208 7.21 1.11 5.69
CA ASN A 208 6.84 -0.28 6.00
C ASN A 208 5.32 -0.43 6.23
N ALA A 209 4.76 -1.60 5.97
CA ALA A 209 3.41 -1.96 6.38
C ALA A 209 3.42 -3.14 7.35
N LEU A 210 2.59 -3.09 8.40
CA LEU A 210 2.48 -4.18 9.40
C LEU A 210 1.03 -4.52 9.70
N ASN A 211 0.69 -5.81 9.64
CA ASN A 211 -0.62 -6.33 10.04
C ASN A 211 -1.75 -5.48 9.44
N SER A 212 -1.70 -5.30 8.13
CA SER A 212 -2.57 -4.36 7.42
C SER A 212 -3.17 -5.01 6.19
N THR A 213 -4.23 -4.41 5.68
CA THR A 213 -4.95 -4.89 4.50
C THR A 213 -5.09 -3.77 3.48
N VAL A 214 -4.86 -4.11 2.21
CA VAL A 214 -5.11 -3.25 1.05
C VAL A 214 -6.08 -3.98 0.14
N ARG A 215 -7.21 -3.36 -0.20
CA ARG A 215 -8.17 -3.85 -1.19
C ARG A 215 -8.40 -2.82 -2.28
N THR A 216 -8.39 -3.26 -3.54
CA THR A 216 -8.67 -2.39 -4.70
C THR A 216 -9.89 -2.80 -5.52
N GLY A 217 -10.59 -3.88 -5.14
CA GLY A 217 -11.93 -4.12 -5.66
C GLY A 217 -11.96 -4.63 -7.10
N ALA A 218 -12.47 -3.87 -8.04
CA ALA A 218 -12.59 -4.33 -9.43
C ALA A 218 -12.25 -3.19 -10.37
N GLY A 219 -11.40 -3.47 -11.35
CA GLY A 219 -10.83 -2.48 -12.26
C GLY A 219 -9.38 -2.82 -12.57
N PHE A 220 -8.71 -1.99 -13.36
CA PHE A 220 -7.30 -2.20 -13.68
C PHE A 220 -6.43 -1.47 -12.66
N ASP A 221 -6.04 -2.15 -11.60
CA ASP A 221 -5.43 -1.50 -10.44
C ASP A 221 -3.91 -1.50 -10.46
N ASN A 222 -3.33 -0.48 -9.82
CA ASN A 222 -1.90 -0.39 -9.59
C ASN A 222 -1.57 -0.19 -8.11
N VAL A 223 -1.02 -1.23 -7.51
CA VAL A 223 -0.54 -1.20 -6.12
C VAL A 223 0.98 -1.23 -6.10
N ARG A 224 1.59 -0.22 -5.45
CA ARG A 224 3.03 -0.19 -5.17
C ARG A 224 3.31 -0.09 -3.68
N ILE A 225 4.04 -1.07 -3.17
CA ILE A 225 4.50 -1.11 -1.78
C ILE A 225 6.01 -0.94 -1.75
N THR A 226 6.49 -0.03 -0.92
CA THR A 226 7.92 0.11 -0.64
C THR A 226 8.17 0.07 0.86
N GLY A 227 9.23 -0.60 1.29
CA GLY A 227 9.57 -0.71 2.71
C GLY A 227 10.19 -2.06 3.01
N LEU A 228 11.43 -2.06 3.49
CA LEU A 228 12.19 -3.29 3.68
C LEU A 228 11.68 -4.15 4.84
N GLU A 229 10.95 -3.55 5.79
CA GLU A 229 10.44 -4.23 6.98
C GLU A 229 8.91 -4.40 6.93
N THR A 230 8.32 -4.37 5.73
CA THR A 230 6.90 -4.73 5.54
C THR A 230 6.67 -6.19 5.91
N LYS A 231 5.64 -6.46 6.73
CA LYS A 231 5.27 -7.80 7.23
C LYS A 231 3.77 -7.94 7.45
N GLN A 232 3.23 -9.14 7.30
CA GLN A 232 1.81 -9.44 7.57
C GLN A 232 0.88 -8.47 6.82
N LEU A 233 1.16 -8.31 5.53
CA LEU A 233 0.38 -7.45 4.65
C LEU A 233 -0.47 -8.33 3.74
N LEU A 234 -1.78 -8.13 3.78
CA LEU A 234 -2.71 -8.69 2.80
C LEU A 234 -2.96 -7.66 1.70
N VAL A 235 -2.78 -8.06 0.45
CA VAL A 235 -3.16 -7.30 -0.73
C VAL A 235 -4.17 -8.12 -1.52
N ASP A 236 -5.32 -7.51 -1.81
CA ASP A 236 -6.42 -8.09 -2.59
C ASP A 236 -6.78 -7.12 -3.71
N THR A 237 -6.43 -7.44 -4.96
CA THR A 237 -6.65 -6.52 -6.09
C THR A 237 -7.96 -6.76 -6.83
N GLY A 238 -8.44 -8.01 -6.81
CA GLY A 238 -9.83 -8.35 -7.06
C GLY A 238 -10.14 -8.74 -8.51
N ALA A 239 -10.66 -7.88 -9.38
CA ALA A 239 -11.05 -8.34 -10.72
C ALA A 239 -10.61 -7.38 -11.83
N GLN A 240 -10.30 -7.96 -13.00
CA GLN A 240 -9.58 -7.41 -14.16
C GLN A 240 -8.06 -7.50 -13.98
N ASP A 241 -7.29 -6.93 -14.92
CA ASP A 241 -5.84 -7.14 -14.95
C ASP A 241 -5.14 -6.13 -14.04
N ASP A 242 -4.60 -6.61 -12.92
CA ASP A 242 -3.96 -5.77 -11.91
C ASP A 242 -2.44 -5.82 -11.96
N VAL A 243 -1.81 -4.83 -11.30
CA VAL A 243 -0.36 -4.80 -11.12
C VAL A 243 -0.01 -4.56 -9.66
N LEU A 244 0.56 -5.58 -9.03
CA LEU A 244 1.23 -5.46 -7.73
C LEU A 244 2.74 -5.32 -7.91
N THR A 245 3.33 -4.23 -7.41
CA THR A 245 4.77 -4.05 -7.32
C THR A 245 5.24 -4.08 -5.86
N VAL A 246 6.08 -5.04 -5.52
CA VAL A 246 6.63 -5.25 -4.18
C VAL A 246 8.10 -4.85 -4.14
N ASP A 247 8.39 -3.78 -3.41
CA ASP A 247 9.71 -3.14 -3.29
C ASP A 247 10.26 -3.22 -1.85
N GLY A 248 10.26 -4.43 -1.30
CA GLY A 248 10.66 -4.74 0.08
C GLY A 248 9.57 -5.46 0.87
N GLY A 249 9.98 -6.20 1.90
CA GLY A 249 9.11 -6.90 2.85
C GLY A 249 9.17 -8.42 2.79
N THR A 250 8.50 -9.06 3.74
CA THR A 250 8.30 -10.51 3.89
C THR A 250 6.87 -10.77 4.36
N GLU A 251 6.38 -12.02 4.39
CA GLU A 251 5.03 -12.33 4.91
C GLU A 251 3.92 -11.51 4.23
N ILE A 252 4.01 -11.35 2.90
CA ILE A 252 3.00 -10.66 2.09
C ILE A 252 2.10 -11.73 1.49
N THR A 253 0.78 -11.57 1.65
CA THR A 253 -0.23 -12.38 0.98
C THR A 253 -0.83 -11.58 -0.16
N TYR A 254 -0.86 -12.16 -1.35
CA TYR A 254 -1.47 -11.57 -2.53
C TYR A 254 -2.61 -12.46 -3.04
N ILE A 255 -3.79 -11.85 -3.15
CA ILE A 255 -4.98 -12.38 -3.81
C ILE A 255 -5.17 -11.47 -5.03
N SER A 256 -5.00 -12.01 -6.23
CA SER A 256 -5.14 -11.21 -7.45
C SER A 256 -6.57 -11.22 -7.98
N GLY A 257 -7.27 -12.32 -7.76
CA GLY A 257 -8.64 -12.58 -8.16
C GLY A 257 -8.75 -12.89 -9.65
N ALA A 258 -9.70 -12.28 -10.36
CA ALA A 258 -10.04 -12.66 -11.73
C ALA A 258 -9.37 -11.74 -12.76
N GLY A 259 -8.40 -12.21 -13.52
CA GLY A 259 -7.75 -11.39 -14.54
C GLY A 259 -6.50 -12.05 -15.10
N SER A 260 -5.74 -11.29 -15.88
CA SER A 260 -4.34 -11.60 -16.21
C SER A 260 -3.43 -10.69 -15.40
N ASP A 261 -3.22 -11.03 -14.12
CA ASP A 261 -2.55 -10.15 -13.17
C ASP A 261 -1.03 -10.16 -13.31
N LYS A 262 -0.38 -9.11 -12.84
CA LYS A 262 1.08 -8.98 -12.87
C LYS A 262 1.67 -8.66 -11.51
N LEU A 263 2.41 -9.63 -10.96
CA LEU A 263 3.30 -9.43 -9.81
C LEU A 263 4.69 -8.99 -10.27
N ARG A 264 5.20 -7.89 -9.71
CA ARG A 264 6.57 -7.39 -9.96
C ARG A 264 7.37 -7.39 -8.67
N LEU A 265 8.50 -8.09 -8.69
CA LEU A 265 9.41 -8.20 -7.56
C LEU A 265 10.70 -7.41 -7.83
N THR A 266 11.08 -6.55 -6.89
CA THR A 266 12.31 -5.76 -7.02
C THR A 266 13.48 -6.42 -6.28
N ARG A 267 14.69 -5.87 -6.49
CA ARG A 267 15.87 -6.26 -5.71
C ARG A 267 15.73 -6.02 -4.21
N ASN A 268 14.97 -4.98 -3.82
CA ASN A 268 14.77 -4.67 -2.41
C ASN A 268 13.93 -5.74 -1.73
N TYR A 269 12.93 -6.30 -2.42
CA TYR A 269 12.19 -7.46 -1.93
C TYR A 269 13.10 -8.66 -1.67
N PHE A 270 13.94 -9.01 -2.64
CA PHE A 270 14.94 -10.07 -2.44
C PHE A 270 15.89 -9.80 -1.27
N THR A 271 16.32 -8.55 -1.10
CA THR A 271 17.18 -8.15 0.02
C THR A 271 16.48 -8.36 1.37
N SER A 272 15.18 -8.06 1.46
CA SER A 272 14.38 -8.31 2.67
C SER A 272 14.32 -9.80 3.04
N LEU A 273 14.18 -10.69 2.05
CA LEU A 273 14.18 -12.14 2.28
C LEU A 273 15.53 -12.63 2.85
N LEU A 274 16.65 -12.19 2.29
CA LEU A 274 17.98 -12.54 2.80
C LEU A 274 18.20 -12.08 4.24
N GLN A 275 17.84 -10.82 4.55
CA GLN A 275 17.97 -10.27 5.89
C GLN A 275 17.11 -11.05 6.92
N ALA A 276 15.93 -11.50 6.51
CA ALA A 276 15.07 -12.30 7.36
C ALA A 276 15.66 -13.71 7.62
N LYS A 277 16.20 -14.37 6.58
CA LYS A 277 16.89 -15.67 6.72
C LYS A 277 18.09 -15.57 7.67
N GLU A 278 18.95 -14.56 7.50
CA GLU A 278 20.10 -14.33 8.39
C GLU A 278 19.68 -14.09 9.85
N SER A 279 18.56 -13.40 10.05
CA SER A 279 18.03 -13.13 11.39
C SER A 279 17.52 -14.41 12.09
N GLN A 280 16.96 -15.37 11.33
CA GLN A 280 16.55 -16.66 11.88
C GLN A 280 17.76 -17.54 12.26
N GLU A 281 18.79 -17.57 11.42
CA GLU A 281 20.00 -18.39 11.67
C GLU A 281 20.81 -17.90 12.88
N GLN A 282 20.80 -16.59 13.16
CA GLN A 282 21.47 -16.03 14.34
C GLN A 282 20.78 -16.37 15.66
N VAL A 283 19.47 -16.66 15.64
CA VAL A 283 18.77 -17.24 16.78
C VAL A 283 19.01 -18.74 16.74
N GLY A 284 20.27 -19.16 16.99
CA GLY A 284 20.61 -20.57 17.13
C GLY A 284 19.72 -21.27 18.16
N PRO A 285 19.66 -22.62 18.16
CA PRO A 285 18.83 -23.35 19.11
C PRO A 285 19.14 -22.83 20.51
N ILE A 286 18.10 -22.39 21.22
CA ILE A 286 18.21 -22.00 22.62
C ILE A 286 18.78 -23.25 23.31
N GLU A 287 20.08 -23.24 23.61
CA GLU A 287 20.65 -24.21 24.53
C GLU A 287 19.85 -24.01 25.82
N GLU A 288 18.96 -24.95 26.11
CA GLU A 288 18.21 -24.96 27.37
C GLU A 288 19.23 -24.69 28.47
N PRO A 289 19.05 -23.63 29.27
CA PRO A 289 20.02 -23.28 30.28
C PRO A 289 20.19 -24.51 31.15
N MET A 290 21.39 -25.11 31.10
CA MET A 290 21.77 -26.17 32.00
C MET A 290 21.45 -25.66 33.40
N VAL A 291 20.49 -26.32 34.06
CA VAL A 291 20.11 -26.05 35.44
C VAL A 291 21.36 -26.27 36.29
N GLN A 292 22.11 -25.20 36.53
CA GLN A 292 23.15 -25.19 37.54
C GLN A 292 22.45 -25.09 38.88
N ASP A 293 22.50 -26.21 39.59
CA ASP A 293 22.02 -26.40 40.95
C ASP A 293 22.80 -25.46 41.90
N LEU A 294 22.30 -24.23 42.08
CA LEU A 294 22.88 -23.21 42.96
C LEU A 294 22.23 -23.26 44.35
N ASN A 295 22.57 -24.29 45.12
CA ASN A 295 22.47 -24.26 46.57
C ASN A 295 23.75 -23.65 47.16
N GLY A 296 23.75 -22.34 47.41
CA GLY A 296 24.83 -21.64 48.12
C GLY A 296 24.34 -20.34 48.79
N PRO A 297 24.78 -20.00 50.02
CA PRO A 297 24.10 -19.03 50.87
C PRO A 297 24.37 -17.56 50.51
N VAL A 298 23.33 -16.76 50.66
CA VAL A 298 23.24 -15.31 50.43
C VAL A 298 24.07 -14.55 51.48
N ALA A 299 24.94 -13.64 51.01
CA ALA A 299 25.51 -12.58 51.81
C ALA A 299 25.03 -11.21 51.29
N GLU A 300 24.34 -10.47 52.16
CA GLU A 300 23.95 -9.07 51.97
C GLU A 300 25.19 -8.16 51.90
N THR A 301 25.17 -7.17 51.01
CA THR A 301 25.51 -5.75 51.30
C THR A 301 25.19 -4.88 50.08
N GLY A 302 24.51 -3.75 50.29
CA GLY A 302 24.11 -2.76 49.26
C GLY A 302 25.28 -1.87 48.75
N PRO A 303 25.06 -0.64 48.21
CA PRO A 303 23.84 0.18 48.24
C PRO A 303 23.37 0.82 46.91
N LYS A 304 22.07 1.14 46.92
CA LYS A 304 21.28 2.19 46.24
C LYS A 304 21.93 3.05 45.14
N ALA A 305 21.28 3.06 43.97
CA ALA A 305 21.19 4.22 43.09
C ALA A 305 19.72 4.44 42.68
N GLU A 306 19.20 5.62 43.00
CA GLU A 306 17.85 6.09 42.66
C GLU A 306 17.82 6.58 41.21
N THR A 307 17.02 5.94 40.36
CA THR A 307 16.64 6.45 39.04
C THR A 307 15.17 6.87 39.07
N ASN A 308 14.95 8.18 39.00
CA ASN A 308 13.64 8.82 38.89
C ASN A 308 12.98 8.44 37.56
N GLN A 309 11.96 7.58 37.62
CA GLN A 309 10.99 7.40 36.54
C GLN A 309 9.87 8.43 36.70
N PHE A 310 9.79 9.38 35.77
CA PHE A 310 8.60 10.20 35.56
C PHE A 310 7.54 9.32 34.90
N LYS A 311 6.48 9.03 35.66
CA LYS A 311 5.26 8.34 35.23
C LYS A 311 4.20 9.43 35.01
N PRO A 312 3.67 9.66 33.79
CA PRO A 312 2.54 10.57 33.65
C PRO A 312 1.29 9.89 34.22
N ALA A 313 0.67 10.56 35.18
CA ALA A 313 -0.56 10.15 35.82
C ALA A 313 -1.72 10.24 34.82
N LEU A 314 -2.34 9.09 34.53
CA LEU A 314 -3.73 9.01 34.09
C LEU A 314 -4.59 9.46 35.28
N ALA A 315 -5.28 10.59 35.12
CA ALA A 315 -6.29 11.04 36.06
C ALA A 315 -7.60 10.32 35.73
N ASP A 316 -7.97 9.38 36.59
CA ASP A 316 -9.34 8.92 36.76
C ASP A 316 -10.24 10.13 37.03
N ASN A 317 -11.28 10.31 36.21
CA ASN A 317 -12.47 11.01 36.65
C ASN A 317 -13.70 10.39 36.00
N SER A 318 -14.25 9.39 36.69
CA SER A 318 -15.58 8.85 36.44
C SER A 318 -16.63 9.87 36.91
N THR A 319 -17.44 10.40 35.99
CA THR A 319 -18.81 10.77 36.31
C THR A 319 -19.72 10.54 35.10
N SER A 320 -20.51 9.48 35.25
CA SER A 320 -21.69 8.99 34.52
C SER A 320 -22.62 10.01 33.83
N MET A 321 -23.20 9.54 32.71
CA MET A 321 -24.37 9.97 31.91
C MET A 321 -24.08 10.80 30.65
N ASP A 322 -23.90 10.15 29.49
CA ASP A 322 -25.00 9.76 28.58
C ASP A 322 -24.44 9.07 27.31
N GLN A 323 -25.03 7.92 26.99
CA GLN A 323 -24.96 7.08 25.77
C GLN A 323 -23.88 7.42 24.72
N GLU A 324 -22.77 6.68 24.77
CA GLU A 324 -21.90 6.45 23.61
C GLU A 324 -22.66 5.73 22.49
N PRO A 325 -22.51 6.13 21.21
CA PRO A 325 -22.85 5.25 20.12
C PRO A 325 -21.87 4.08 20.15
N LYS A 326 -22.39 2.88 20.45
CA LYS A 326 -21.67 1.63 20.20
C LYS A 326 -21.23 1.64 18.75
N LEU A 327 -19.93 1.72 18.51
CA LEU A 327 -19.33 1.36 17.24
C LEU A 327 -19.70 -0.12 17.00
N ASN A 328 -20.74 -0.35 16.19
CA ASN A 328 -20.94 -1.64 15.56
C ASN A 328 -19.83 -1.78 14.53
N SER A 329 -18.63 -2.15 14.97
CA SER A 329 -17.68 -2.82 14.09
C SER A 329 -18.37 -4.12 13.70
N GLN A 330 -18.98 -4.14 12.52
CA GLN A 330 -19.45 -5.38 11.94
C GLN A 330 -18.29 -6.34 11.97
N HIS A 331 -18.58 -7.46 12.61
CA HIS A 331 -17.72 -8.60 12.82
C HIS A 331 -17.33 -9.12 11.43
N LEU A 332 -16.23 -8.62 10.86
CA LEU A 332 -15.49 -9.35 9.85
C LEU A 332 -15.08 -10.65 10.54
N SER A 333 -15.64 -11.75 10.07
CA SER A 333 -15.17 -13.08 10.46
C SER A 333 -13.68 -13.12 10.20
N GLU A 334 -12.88 -13.34 11.25
CA GLU A 334 -11.49 -13.74 11.13
C GLU A 334 -11.48 -15.04 10.32
N GLU A 335 -11.34 -14.93 9.00
CA GLU A 335 -10.80 -16.03 8.23
C GLU A 335 -9.42 -16.31 8.82
N SER A 336 -9.19 -17.56 9.22
CA SER A 336 -7.92 -17.99 9.77
C SER A 336 -6.86 -17.85 8.68
N HIS A 337 -6.20 -16.70 8.64
CA HIS A 337 -5.08 -16.48 7.75
C HIS A 337 -3.99 -17.52 8.09
N PRO A 338 -3.40 -18.18 7.08
CA PRO A 338 -2.31 -19.11 7.31
C PRO A 338 -1.17 -18.38 8.06
N GLN A 339 -0.76 -18.93 9.19
CA GLN A 339 0.39 -18.37 9.92
C GLN A 339 1.65 -18.60 9.09
N THR A 340 2.27 -17.51 8.65
CA THR A 340 3.58 -17.49 8.02
C THR A 340 4.67 -17.30 9.07
N ASN A 341 5.81 -17.97 8.93
CA ASN A 341 6.99 -17.74 9.75
C ASN A 341 7.71 -16.44 9.32
N PRO A 342 8.47 -15.80 10.23
CA PRO A 342 9.25 -14.62 9.89
C PRO A 342 10.26 -14.87 8.77
N GLY A 343 10.18 -14.16 7.65
CA GLY A 343 11.06 -14.40 6.49
C GLY A 343 10.45 -15.30 5.42
N ASP A 344 9.19 -15.66 5.58
CA ASP A 344 8.47 -16.36 4.55
C ASP A 344 8.37 -15.50 3.27
N PRO A 345 8.49 -16.16 2.10
CA PRO A 345 8.26 -15.53 0.81
C PRO A 345 6.82 -15.01 0.70
N LEU A 346 6.59 -14.20 -0.33
CA LEU A 346 5.26 -13.78 -0.74
C LEU A 346 4.42 -15.01 -1.09
N MET A 347 3.21 -15.07 -0.55
CA MET A 347 2.23 -16.11 -0.85
C MET A 347 1.22 -15.57 -1.86
N PHE A 348 1.14 -16.19 -3.03
CA PHE A 348 0.17 -15.90 -4.07
C PHE A 348 -0.93 -16.96 -4.01
N VAL A 349 -2.15 -16.55 -3.63
CA VAL A 349 -3.21 -17.46 -3.19
C VAL A 349 -3.97 -18.12 -4.34
N ASP A 350 -4.18 -17.40 -5.43
CA ASP A 350 -5.13 -17.77 -6.49
C ASP A 350 -4.53 -17.65 -7.89
N PHE A 351 -3.20 -17.81 -8.00
CA PHE A 351 -2.46 -17.68 -9.25
C PHE A 351 -3.00 -18.58 -10.37
N ILE A 352 -3.40 -17.96 -11.49
CA ILE A 352 -3.92 -18.64 -12.68
C ILE A 352 -2.78 -18.89 -13.67
N THR A 353 -2.55 -20.15 -14.03
CA THR A 353 -1.50 -20.51 -15.02
C THR A 353 -1.99 -20.41 -16.47
N GLY A 354 -1.05 -20.42 -17.42
CA GLY A 354 -1.36 -20.52 -18.85
C GLY A 354 -1.57 -19.21 -19.60
N GLU A 355 -2.14 -19.31 -20.81
CA GLU A 355 -2.43 -18.16 -21.67
C GLU A 355 -3.60 -17.35 -21.11
N ASN A 356 -3.40 -16.05 -20.90
CA ASN A 356 -4.31 -15.15 -20.15
C ASN A 356 -4.43 -15.47 -18.65
N GLY A 357 -3.47 -16.23 -18.10
CA GLY A 357 -3.28 -16.31 -16.66
C GLY A 357 -2.36 -15.20 -16.13
N ASP A 358 -2.06 -15.29 -14.86
CA ASP A 358 -1.22 -14.33 -14.14
C ASP A 358 0.24 -14.47 -14.52
N SER A 359 1.01 -13.41 -14.25
CA SER A 359 2.40 -13.33 -14.64
C SER A 359 3.28 -12.70 -13.58
N ILE A 360 4.56 -13.11 -13.59
CA ILE A 360 5.55 -12.64 -12.62
C ILE A 360 6.72 -12.01 -13.36
N ASP A 361 7.19 -10.88 -12.84
CA ASP A 361 8.34 -10.13 -13.33
C ASP A 361 9.38 -10.01 -12.22
N CYS A 362 10.50 -10.71 -12.43
CA CYS A 362 11.68 -10.70 -11.56
C CYS A 362 12.88 -10.02 -12.24
N ASP A 363 12.66 -9.21 -13.29
CA ASP A 363 13.75 -8.62 -14.09
C ASP A 363 14.73 -7.83 -13.21
N ASP A 364 14.23 -7.07 -12.23
CA ASP A 364 15.09 -6.22 -11.39
C ASP A 364 15.99 -7.03 -10.43
N ILE A 365 15.52 -8.20 -9.96
CA ILE A 365 16.33 -9.14 -9.19
C ILE A 365 17.45 -9.70 -10.07
N LEU A 366 17.10 -10.18 -11.27
CA LEU A 366 18.04 -10.80 -12.20
C LEU A 366 19.11 -9.81 -12.68
N ILE A 367 18.69 -8.64 -13.16
CA ILE A 367 19.60 -7.55 -13.58
C ILE A 367 20.48 -7.13 -12.41
N GLY A 368 19.95 -7.15 -11.19
CA GLY A 368 20.71 -6.83 -9.98
C GLY A 368 21.87 -7.75 -9.66
N HIS A 369 21.81 -8.99 -10.11
CA HIS A 369 22.87 -9.98 -9.97
C HIS A 369 23.72 -10.11 -11.25
N GLY A 370 23.62 -9.15 -12.17
CA GLY A 370 24.41 -9.14 -13.40
C GLY A 370 23.98 -10.19 -14.43
N ILE A 371 22.78 -10.76 -14.27
CA ILE A 371 22.21 -11.73 -15.20
C ILE A 371 21.67 -10.94 -16.40
N GLY A 372 22.40 -11.00 -17.52
CA GLY A 372 22.17 -10.15 -18.70
C GLY A 372 21.43 -10.84 -19.86
N LEU A 373 21.14 -10.02 -20.89
CA LEU A 373 20.30 -10.31 -22.07
C LEU A 373 20.81 -11.40 -23.04
N ASN A 374 21.96 -12.02 -22.81
CA ASN A 374 22.64 -12.89 -23.79
C ASN A 374 22.81 -14.34 -23.30
N ARG A 375 22.01 -14.79 -22.33
CA ARG A 375 22.02 -16.17 -21.85
C ARG A 375 21.11 -17.06 -22.70
N GLN A 376 21.42 -18.35 -22.73
CA GLN A 376 20.63 -19.32 -23.49
C GLN A 376 19.37 -19.71 -22.73
N SER A 377 19.42 -19.88 -21.41
CA SER A 377 18.24 -20.07 -20.56
C SER A 377 18.55 -19.78 -19.08
N ILE A 378 17.77 -18.89 -18.45
CA ILE A 378 17.90 -18.57 -17.02
C ILE A 378 17.57 -19.78 -16.13
N PHE A 379 16.75 -20.70 -16.63
CA PHE A 379 16.40 -21.94 -15.93
C PHE A 379 17.45 -23.05 -16.12
N GLU A 380 18.00 -23.23 -17.33
CA GLU A 380 19.09 -24.18 -17.57
C GLU A 380 20.36 -23.75 -16.85
N ASP A 381 20.60 -22.44 -16.83
CA ASP A 381 21.67 -21.82 -16.05
C ASP A 381 21.35 -21.78 -14.54
N GLY A 382 20.28 -22.41 -14.06
CA GLY A 382 20.00 -22.63 -12.64
C GLY A 382 19.59 -21.42 -11.79
N PHE A 383 19.50 -20.22 -12.34
CA PHE A 383 19.17 -19.00 -11.57
C PHE A 383 17.72 -18.96 -11.10
N LEU A 384 16.80 -19.50 -11.89
CA LEU A 384 15.41 -19.67 -11.50
C LEU A 384 15.04 -21.15 -11.55
N SER A 385 14.27 -21.60 -10.57
CA SER A 385 13.70 -22.94 -10.58
C SER A 385 12.35 -22.95 -9.89
N PHE A 386 11.43 -23.78 -10.38
CA PHE A 386 10.21 -24.13 -9.67
C PHE A 386 10.44 -25.42 -8.90
N ALA A 387 9.84 -25.57 -7.72
CA ALA A 387 9.72 -26.86 -7.07
C ALA A 387 8.26 -27.08 -6.65
N GLN A 388 7.82 -28.33 -6.72
CA GLN A 388 6.53 -28.74 -6.16
C GLN A 388 6.72 -29.11 -4.69
N GLU A 389 5.93 -28.49 -3.81
CA GLU A 389 5.94 -28.74 -2.36
C GLU A 389 4.52 -29.06 -1.88
N GLY A 390 4.18 -30.36 -1.89
CA GLY A 390 2.81 -30.79 -1.63
C GLY A 390 1.87 -30.35 -2.75
N ASN A 391 0.82 -29.60 -2.43
CA ASN A 391 -0.09 -29.01 -3.42
C ASN A 391 0.39 -27.66 -3.96
N ASP A 392 1.35 -27.04 -3.29
CA ASP A 392 1.86 -25.73 -3.62
C ASP A 392 3.08 -25.84 -4.52
N SER A 393 3.39 -24.76 -5.24
CA SER A 393 4.65 -24.64 -5.96
C SER A 393 5.41 -23.41 -5.49
N THR A 394 6.74 -23.48 -5.55
CA THR A 394 7.60 -22.41 -5.06
C THR A 394 8.57 -22.00 -6.17
N LEU A 395 8.64 -20.69 -6.46
CA LEU A 395 9.66 -20.10 -7.33
C LEU A 395 10.89 -19.75 -6.50
N TYR A 396 12.03 -20.35 -6.82
CA TYR A 396 13.31 -20.05 -6.21
C TYR A 396 14.18 -19.18 -7.11
N PHE A 397 14.97 -18.33 -6.47
CA PHE A 397 16.13 -17.68 -7.08
C PHE A 397 17.42 -18.20 -6.45
N ASP A 398 18.37 -18.53 -7.32
CA ASP A 398 19.72 -18.92 -6.97
C ASP A 398 20.68 -17.90 -7.58
N SER A 399 21.49 -17.25 -6.76
CA SER A 399 22.29 -16.10 -7.21
C SER A 399 23.50 -16.49 -8.06
N ASP A 400 23.96 -17.75 -7.99
CA ASP A 400 25.14 -18.23 -8.69
C ASP A 400 24.83 -19.05 -9.96
N GLY A 401 23.61 -19.57 -10.07
CA GLY A 401 23.15 -20.40 -11.18
C GLY A 401 23.71 -21.83 -11.21
N PHE A 402 24.45 -22.28 -10.20
CA PHE A 402 25.06 -23.62 -10.21
C PHE A 402 24.11 -24.69 -9.67
N ASN A 403 23.14 -25.05 -10.52
CA ASN A 403 22.39 -26.32 -10.53
C ASN A 403 22.31 -27.07 -9.17
N GLN A 404 21.60 -26.45 -8.22
CA GLN A 404 21.03 -27.10 -7.03
C GLN A 404 22.01 -27.67 -6.00
N GLN A 405 23.30 -27.34 -6.05
CA GLN A 405 24.27 -27.93 -5.11
C GLN A 405 24.45 -27.18 -3.79
N ASP A 406 23.89 -25.96 -3.64
CA ASP A 406 24.13 -25.14 -2.45
C ASP A 406 22.85 -24.72 -1.69
N ASN A 407 23.03 -24.51 -0.38
CA ASN A 407 22.01 -24.06 0.59
C ASN A 407 21.55 -22.60 0.38
N ASP A 408 21.92 -22.00 -0.76
CA ASP A 408 21.85 -20.55 -1.00
C ASP A 408 20.65 -20.14 -1.86
N LYS A 409 19.80 -21.10 -2.24
CA LYS A 409 18.51 -20.80 -2.86
C LYS A 409 17.60 -20.03 -1.91
N VAL A 410 16.88 -19.07 -2.47
CA VAL A 410 15.90 -18.26 -1.75
C VAL A 410 14.56 -18.43 -2.44
N ALA A 411 13.55 -18.84 -1.68
CA ALA A 411 12.16 -18.83 -2.16
C ALA A 411 11.73 -17.38 -2.39
N LEU A 412 11.26 -17.06 -3.59
CA LEU A 412 10.72 -15.75 -3.94
C LEU A 412 9.21 -15.70 -3.71
N VAL A 413 8.49 -16.72 -4.19
CA VAL A 413 7.03 -16.77 -4.16
C VAL A 413 6.57 -18.21 -3.95
N ILE A 414 5.55 -18.39 -3.11
CA ILE A 414 4.79 -19.63 -2.99
C ILE A 414 3.44 -19.42 -3.68
N PHE A 415 3.10 -20.30 -4.63
CA PHE A 415 1.81 -20.35 -5.31
C PHE A 415 0.95 -21.43 -4.68
N LYS A 416 -0.15 -21.02 -4.06
CA LYS A 416 -1.04 -21.92 -3.35
C LYS A 416 -1.86 -22.77 -4.34
N ASP A 417 -1.87 -24.07 -4.11
CA ASP A 417 -2.65 -25.04 -4.89
C ASP A 417 -2.39 -24.99 -6.42
N VAL A 418 -1.21 -24.53 -6.84
CA VAL A 418 -0.77 -24.52 -8.24
C VAL A 418 0.29 -25.60 -8.47
N GLN A 419 0.08 -26.43 -9.49
CA GLN A 419 1.08 -27.42 -9.89
C GLN A 419 2.22 -26.76 -10.66
N ALA A 420 3.45 -27.06 -10.28
CA ALA A 420 4.66 -26.58 -10.95
C ALA A 420 4.66 -26.91 -12.45
N ALA A 421 4.07 -28.04 -12.85
CA ALA A 421 3.97 -28.48 -14.24
C ALA A 421 2.99 -27.64 -15.10
N ASP A 422 2.09 -26.88 -14.48
CA ASP A 422 1.07 -26.09 -15.18
C ASP A 422 1.59 -24.70 -15.60
N PHE A 423 2.70 -24.25 -15.02
CA PHE A 423 3.35 -23.01 -15.45
C PHE A 423 3.75 -23.09 -16.91
N SER A 424 3.67 -21.95 -17.59
CA SER A 424 4.05 -21.77 -19.00
C SER A 424 4.87 -20.51 -19.20
N GLN A 425 5.38 -20.30 -20.42
CA GLN A 425 6.06 -19.05 -20.80
C GLN A 425 5.19 -17.78 -20.63
N HIS A 426 3.85 -17.93 -20.55
CA HIS A 426 2.94 -16.80 -20.37
C HIS A 426 2.93 -16.29 -18.93
N ASN A 427 3.32 -17.15 -17.98
CA ASN A 427 3.35 -16.83 -16.55
C ASN A 427 4.62 -16.07 -16.12
N LEU A 428 5.51 -15.78 -17.07
CA LEU A 428 6.74 -15.01 -16.84
C LEU A 428 6.74 -13.76 -17.73
N SER A 429 6.54 -12.61 -17.10
CA SER A 429 6.55 -11.30 -17.75
C SER A 429 7.95 -10.68 -17.66
N SER A 430 8.88 -11.17 -18.48
CA SER A 430 10.27 -10.73 -18.47
C SER A 430 10.70 -10.12 -19.81
N ARG A 431 11.58 -9.12 -19.76
CA ARG A 431 12.24 -8.56 -20.95
C ARG A 431 13.57 -9.22 -21.27
N ILE A 432 14.07 -10.06 -20.36
CA ILE A 432 15.42 -10.63 -20.44
C ILE A 432 15.42 -12.17 -20.54
N ILE A 433 14.33 -12.83 -20.17
CA ILE A 433 14.12 -14.27 -20.37
C ILE A 433 13.64 -14.49 -21.80
N ASN A 434 14.29 -15.40 -22.53
CA ASN A 434 13.77 -15.85 -23.81
C ASN A 434 12.58 -16.79 -23.54
N LYS A 435 11.42 -16.50 -24.15
CA LYS A 435 10.16 -17.20 -23.85
C LYS A 435 10.24 -18.71 -24.10
N ASN A 436 11.08 -19.15 -25.04
CA ASN A 436 11.29 -20.56 -25.34
C ASN A 436 12.07 -21.32 -24.24
N ASP A 437 12.77 -20.60 -23.35
CA ASP A 437 13.64 -21.17 -22.31
C ASP A 437 12.86 -21.91 -21.22
N PHE A 438 11.61 -21.52 -21.03
CA PHE A 438 10.72 -22.09 -20.02
C PHE A 438 10.31 -23.54 -20.36
N LEU A 439 10.16 -23.87 -21.64
CA LEU A 439 9.71 -25.21 -22.06
C LEU A 439 10.77 -26.29 -21.76
N LEU A 440 12.05 -25.93 -21.82
CA LEU A 440 13.18 -26.85 -21.60
C LEU A 440 13.37 -27.23 -20.12
N SER A 441 12.95 -26.35 -19.19
CA SER A 441 13.02 -26.65 -17.75
C SER A 441 11.91 -27.61 -17.31
N GLN A 442 10.71 -27.50 -17.89
CA GLN A 442 9.58 -28.40 -17.60
C GLN A 442 9.81 -29.83 -18.09
N GLU A 443 10.41 -30.01 -19.27
CA GLU A 443 10.74 -31.35 -19.78
C GLU A 443 11.72 -32.10 -18.87
N ASN A 444 12.64 -31.39 -18.19
CA ASN A 444 13.57 -32.00 -17.25
C ASN A 444 12.90 -32.38 -15.91
N GLN A 445 11.92 -31.61 -15.44
CA GLN A 445 11.18 -31.93 -14.20
C GLN A 445 10.22 -33.11 -14.36
N GLN A 446 9.52 -33.23 -15.49
CA GLN A 446 8.65 -34.38 -15.78
C GLN A 446 9.44 -35.71 -15.84
N ASN A 447 10.72 -35.65 -16.21
CA ASN A 447 11.62 -36.81 -16.22
C ASN A 447 12.18 -37.18 -14.84
N GLN A 448 12.19 -36.25 -13.87
CA GLN A 448 12.64 -36.51 -12.50
C GLN A 448 11.53 -37.05 -11.58
N TYR A 449 10.28 -36.68 -11.84
CA TYR A 449 9.10 -37.19 -11.13
C TYR A 449 8.07 -37.72 -12.12
N PRO A 450 8.27 -38.93 -12.69
CA PRO A 450 7.27 -39.53 -13.55
C PRO A 450 5.97 -39.70 -12.76
N GLN A 451 4.96 -38.92 -13.13
CA GLN A 451 3.59 -39.07 -12.63
C GLN A 451 3.24 -40.56 -12.66
N SER A 452 2.95 -41.13 -11.49
CA SER A 452 2.48 -42.49 -11.37
C SER A 452 1.06 -42.53 -11.94
N ASN A 453 0.97 -42.77 -13.25
CA ASN A 453 -0.28 -42.91 -13.96
C ASN A 453 -1.12 -44.00 -13.25
N PRO A 454 -2.32 -43.71 -12.70
CA PRO A 454 -3.19 -44.77 -12.23
C PRO A 454 -3.62 -45.59 -13.44
N ALA A 455 -3.44 -46.91 -13.32
CA ALA A 455 -3.52 -47.88 -14.39
C ALA A 455 -4.72 -47.66 -15.33
N THR A 456 -4.42 -47.58 -16.62
CA THR A 456 -5.37 -47.78 -17.71
C THR A 456 -5.84 -49.23 -17.65
N GLU A 457 -6.99 -49.49 -17.04
CA GLU A 457 -7.65 -50.79 -17.17
C GLU A 457 -8.10 -50.97 -18.62
N THR A 458 -7.47 -51.95 -19.25
CA THR A 458 -7.75 -52.43 -20.60
C THR A 458 -8.99 -53.31 -20.56
N PHE A 459 -10.12 -52.78 -21.05
CA PHE A 459 -11.29 -53.61 -21.39
C PHE A 459 -11.27 -53.99 -22.88
N THR A 460 -11.03 -55.26 -23.15
CA THR A 460 -11.20 -55.89 -24.47
C THR A 460 -12.54 -56.63 -24.57
N LYS A 461 -13.41 -56.08 -25.43
CA LYS A 461 -14.18 -56.71 -26.53
C LYS A 461 -15.37 -57.69 -26.29
N SER A 462 -16.36 -57.49 -27.19
CA SER A 462 -17.49 -58.34 -27.68
C SER A 462 -18.81 -58.17 -26.89
N GLU A 463 -20.02 -58.05 -27.48
CA GLU A 463 -20.62 -58.36 -28.78
C GLU A 463 -21.67 -57.25 -29.11
N GLY A 464 -21.89 -56.78 -30.35
CA GLY A 464 -22.81 -57.37 -31.33
C GLY A 464 -24.29 -57.00 -31.08
N PHE A 465 -24.89 -56.12 -31.90
CA PHE A 465 -26.22 -56.29 -32.54
C PHE A 465 -26.79 -54.98 -33.16
N ASN A 466 -27.06 -55.09 -34.48
CA ASN A 466 -28.10 -54.54 -35.34
C ASN A 466 -28.38 -53.03 -35.56
N GLN A 467 -28.26 -52.70 -36.85
CA GLN A 467 -28.95 -51.67 -37.60
C GLN A 467 -30.48 -51.71 -37.40
N ALA A 468 -31.08 -50.53 -37.23
CA ALA A 468 -32.43 -50.26 -37.69
C ALA A 468 -32.54 -48.82 -38.22
N GLU A 469 -32.96 -48.80 -39.47
CA GLU A 469 -33.29 -47.71 -40.37
C GLU A 469 -34.55 -46.95 -39.92
N ILE A 470 -34.48 -45.61 -39.78
CA ILE A 470 -35.68 -44.75 -39.81
C ILE A 470 -35.34 -43.45 -40.57
N LYS A 471 -36.00 -43.29 -41.72
CA LYS A 471 -36.11 -42.04 -42.51
C LYS A 471 -37.43 -41.31 -42.15
N PRO A 472 -37.56 -40.02 -42.50
CA PRO A 472 -38.27 -39.02 -41.71
C PRO A 472 -39.74 -38.83 -42.11
N LEU A 473 -40.53 -38.22 -41.22
CA LEU A 473 -41.85 -37.68 -41.53
C LEU A 473 -41.84 -36.16 -41.46
N ILE A 474 -42.09 -35.54 -42.61
CA ILE A 474 -42.36 -34.12 -42.82
C ILE A 474 -43.88 -33.90 -42.71
N THR A 475 -44.29 -32.87 -41.97
CA THR A 475 -45.47 -32.01 -42.19
C THR A 475 -45.05 -30.64 -41.61
N GLY A 476 -44.85 -29.54 -42.36
CA GLY A 476 -45.77 -28.82 -43.25
C GLY A 476 -46.74 -28.00 -42.39
N LEU A 477 -46.95 -26.70 -42.52
CA LEU A 477 -46.55 -25.66 -43.49
C LEU A 477 -47.23 -24.33 -43.02
N GLU A 478 -46.83 -23.19 -43.62
CA GLU A 478 -47.52 -21.87 -43.72
C GLU A 478 -46.96 -20.71 -42.85
N THR A 479 -46.08 -19.83 -43.41
CA THR A 479 -46.28 -18.61 -44.27
C THR A 479 -46.55 -17.35 -43.44
N ASP A 480 -46.03 -16.14 -43.65
CA ASP A 480 -45.00 -15.53 -44.50
C ASP A 480 -44.82 -14.06 -43.99
N PRO A 481 -43.94 -13.21 -44.57
CA PRO A 481 -43.14 -12.22 -43.85
C PRO A 481 -43.61 -10.76 -43.94
N ILE A 482 -43.02 -9.89 -43.11
CA ILE A 482 -42.87 -8.46 -43.41
C ILE A 482 -41.40 -8.06 -43.28
N LEU A 483 -40.84 -7.67 -44.43
CA LEU A 483 -39.63 -6.87 -44.60
C LEU A 483 -39.85 -5.46 -44.03
N MET A 484 -38.87 -4.90 -43.34
CA MET A 484 -38.20 -3.67 -43.79
C MET A 484 -36.85 -3.49 -43.09
N SER A 485 -35.89 -3.20 -43.96
CA SER A 485 -34.47 -2.91 -43.78
C SER A 485 -34.19 -1.59 -43.04
N SER A 486 -33.07 -1.54 -42.33
CA SER A 486 -32.17 -0.38 -42.41
C SER A 486 -30.74 -0.77 -42.04
N ASN A 487 -29.89 -0.75 -43.06
CA ASN A 487 -28.43 -0.70 -42.98
C ASN A 487 -27.98 0.54 -42.19
N LEU A 488 -27.05 0.37 -41.26
CA LEU A 488 -26.13 1.42 -40.86
C LEU A 488 -24.72 0.84 -40.89
N GLN A 489 -24.00 1.18 -41.96
CA GLN A 489 -22.54 1.11 -42.00
C GLN A 489 -21.95 2.38 -41.35
N PRO A 490 -20.73 2.29 -40.80
CA PRO A 490 -20.07 3.38 -40.11
C PRO A 490 -19.50 4.41 -41.10
N ALA A 491 -19.65 5.69 -40.76
CA ALA A 491 -18.99 6.78 -41.48
C ALA A 491 -17.51 6.84 -41.09
N ASN A 492 -16.65 6.69 -42.10
CA ASN A 492 -15.27 7.16 -42.11
C ASN A 492 -15.25 8.68 -41.94
N ASP A 493 -14.46 9.18 -40.99
CA ASP A 493 -13.84 10.51 -41.09
C ASP A 493 -12.39 10.42 -40.59
N GLN A 494 -11.47 10.27 -41.55
CA GLN A 494 -10.08 10.67 -41.41
C GLN A 494 -9.88 11.97 -42.17
N LEU A 495 -9.62 13.08 -41.47
CA LEU A 495 -8.71 14.13 -41.96
C LEU A 495 -7.92 14.71 -40.78
N ASN A 496 -6.66 14.97 -41.10
CA ASN A 496 -5.48 15.12 -40.25
C ASN A 496 -5.23 16.59 -39.81
N PRO A 497 -4.14 16.90 -39.09
CA PRO A 497 -4.10 17.91 -38.03
C PRO A 497 -3.67 19.31 -38.51
N PHE A 498 -4.06 20.34 -37.75
CA PHE A 498 -3.46 21.67 -37.83
C PHE A 498 -2.80 22.05 -36.52
N THR A 499 -1.46 22.13 -36.56
CA THR A 499 -0.63 22.93 -35.69
C THR A 499 -0.77 24.40 -36.07
N THR A 500 -0.83 25.32 -35.09
CA THR A 500 -0.19 26.65 -35.13
C THR A 500 -0.52 27.49 -33.89
N ASN A 501 0.53 27.87 -33.18
CA ASN A 501 0.69 29.13 -32.44
C ASN A 501 2.20 29.44 -32.56
N PRO A 502 2.73 30.69 -32.58
CA PRO A 502 2.09 31.96 -32.23
C PRO A 502 2.36 33.13 -33.20
N ALA A 503 1.57 34.21 -33.11
CA ALA A 503 1.96 35.51 -33.66
C ALA A 503 1.39 36.69 -32.84
N ILE A 504 2.32 37.52 -32.40
CA ILE A 504 2.17 38.86 -31.83
C ILE A 504 1.98 39.86 -32.99
N PRO A 505 1.13 40.89 -32.81
CA PRO A 505 1.45 42.23 -33.30
C PRO A 505 1.06 43.30 -32.24
N GLY A 506 1.70 44.44 -32.08
CA GLY A 506 2.73 45.12 -32.85
C GLY A 506 3.09 46.42 -32.11
N SER A 507 4.28 46.91 -32.41
CA SER A 507 4.90 48.15 -31.94
C SER A 507 4.26 49.40 -32.53
N GLU A 508 4.09 50.45 -31.73
CA GLU A 508 4.19 51.83 -32.20
C GLU A 508 5.13 52.64 -31.30
N THR A 509 5.65 53.69 -31.90
CA THR A 509 6.99 54.26 -31.75
C THR A 509 7.11 55.42 -30.77
N ASN A 510 8.28 55.48 -30.13
CA ASN A 510 8.98 56.59 -29.47
C ASN A 510 8.84 57.98 -30.15
N PRO A 511 9.03 59.12 -29.43
CA PRO A 511 10.40 59.60 -29.22
C PRO A 511 10.74 60.33 -27.89
N MET A 512 12.00 60.14 -27.50
CA MET A 512 13.00 61.08 -26.96
C MET A 512 12.64 62.11 -25.87
N LEU A 513 13.39 62.04 -24.76
CA LEU A 513 14.29 63.07 -24.18
C LEU A 513 14.96 62.49 -22.92
N SER A 514 16.22 62.04 -23.00
CA SER A 514 17.46 62.74 -22.61
C SER A 514 17.82 62.69 -21.11
N ASN A 515 18.89 61.92 -20.84
CA ASN A 515 19.94 62.04 -19.81
C ASN A 515 19.79 63.10 -18.72
N THR A 516 20.03 62.69 -17.46
CA THR A 516 21.26 63.12 -16.75
C THR A 516 21.59 62.17 -15.60
N ASP A 517 22.86 61.73 -15.60
CA ASP A 517 23.61 61.18 -14.48
C ASP A 517 23.54 62.07 -13.22
N LEU A 518 23.73 61.46 -12.05
CA LEU A 518 24.61 61.96 -10.98
C LEU A 518 24.62 60.97 -9.78
N GLN A 519 25.65 60.14 -9.73
CA GLN A 519 26.35 59.76 -8.49
C GLN A 519 27.67 60.53 -8.52
N PRO A 520 28.22 60.98 -7.37
CA PRO A 520 29.15 60.09 -6.66
C PRO A 520 29.26 60.30 -5.12
N SER A 521 29.77 59.23 -4.46
CA SER A 521 30.76 59.18 -3.36
C SER A 521 30.52 60.01 -2.07
N THR A 522 30.82 59.55 -0.83
CA THR A 522 32.11 59.03 -0.35
C THR A 522 32.00 58.58 1.13
N GLN A 523 32.81 57.58 1.50
CA GLN A 523 33.66 57.39 2.70
C GLN A 523 33.13 57.41 4.17
N LEU A 524 33.43 56.29 4.85
CA LEU A 524 34.18 56.12 6.12
C LEU A 524 34.09 57.24 7.18
N ILE A 525 33.49 56.90 8.33
CA ILE A 525 34.15 56.79 9.65
C ILE A 525 33.63 55.52 10.32
#